data_AF-A0A1V2AU54-F1
#
_entry.id   AF-A0A1V2AU54-F1
#
_cell.length_a   1.000
_cell.length_b   1.000
_cell.length_c   1.000
_cell.angle_alpha   90.00
_cell.angle_beta   90.00
_cell.angle_gamma   90.00
#
_symmetry.space_group_name_H-M   'P 1'
#
loop_
_entity.id
_entity.type
_entity.pdbx_description
1 polymer ?
#
loop_
_entity_poly.entity_id
_entity_poly.type
_entity_poly.pdbx_seq_one_letter_code
_entity_poly.pdbx_strand_id
1 'polypeptide(L)' 'MENIPFLRASTVPVSEYLDELKEIDTSHIYTNYGPINQRFEETIMSSFFQNRGAVTTVANATLG' A
#
# COMPACT_ATOMS: atom_id res chain seq x y z
N MET A 1 7.93 33.88 -13.92
CA MET A 1 8.08 33.46 -12.51
C MET A 1 7.60 32.03 -12.43
N GLU A 2 8.41 31.14 -11.85
CA GLU A 2 7.88 29.85 -11.41
C GLU A 2 7.08 30.08 -10.12
N ASN A 3 5.91 29.44 -10.02
CA ASN A 3 4.97 29.62 -8.92
C ASN A 3 5.12 28.48 -7.91
N ILE A 4 4.93 28.75 -6.61
CA ILE A 4 4.89 27.71 -5.58
C ILE A 4 3.46 27.14 -5.52
N PRO A 5 3.23 25.85 -5.82
CA PRO A 5 1.90 25.27 -5.79
C PRO A 5 1.44 25.01 -4.35
N PHE A 6 0.12 24.99 -4.14
CA PHE A 6 -0.50 24.64 -2.86
C PHE A 6 -0.25 23.16 -2.49
N LEU A 7 -0.27 22.25 -3.48
CA LEU A 7 0.00 20.83 -3.29
C LEU A 7 1.00 20.33 -4.33
N ARG A 8 1.96 19.53 -3.87
CA ARG A 8 2.89 18.76 -4.69
C ARG A 8 3.13 17.42 -4.01
N ALA A 9 2.28 16.43 -4.30
CA ALA A 9 2.41 15.10 -3.72
C ALA A 9 3.75 14.45 -4.12
N SER A 10 4.27 13.59 -3.25
CA SER A 10 5.50 12.83 -3.50
C SER A 10 5.33 11.44 -2.90
N THR A 11 5.01 10.48 -3.76
CA THR A 11 5.01 9.06 -3.41
C THR A 11 6.43 8.49 -3.50
N VAL A 12 6.65 7.32 -2.92
CA VAL A 12 7.91 6.58 -3.11
C VAL A 12 8.14 6.29 -4.61
N PRO A 13 9.40 6.29 -5.10
CA PRO A 13 9.71 5.97 -6.48
C PRO A 13 9.53 4.47 -6.76
N VAL A 14 9.39 4.10 -8.03
CA VAL A 14 9.19 2.70 -8.47
C VAL A 14 10.26 1.74 -8.00
N SER A 15 11.50 2.22 -7.80
CA SER A 15 12.60 1.40 -7.29
C SER A 15 12.31 0.80 -5.91
N GLU A 16 11.45 1.43 -5.11
CA GLU A 16 11.13 0.95 -3.75
C GLU A 16 10.09 -0.16 -3.73
N TYR A 17 9.37 -0.40 -4.83
CA TYR A 17 8.31 -1.42 -4.88
C TYR A 17 8.35 -2.29 -6.15
N LEU A 18 9.47 -2.26 -6.87
CA LEU A 18 9.62 -2.99 -8.13
C LEU A 18 9.64 -4.50 -7.91
N ASP A 19 10.14 -4.97 -6.77
CA ASP A 19 10.20 -6.39 -6.47
C ASP A 19 8.80 -6.95 -6.18
N GLU A 20 7.95 -6.18 -5.49
CA GLU A 20 6.54 -6.50 -5.29
C GLU A 20 5.77 -6.58 -6.60
N LEU A 21 6.06 -5.72 -7.58
CA LEU A 21 5.45 -5.82 -8.91
C LEU A 21 5.81 -7.15 -9.60
N LYS A 22 7.06 -7.60 -9.47
CA LYS A 22 7.48 -8.91 -10.01
C LYS A 22 6.80 -10.07 -9.28
N GLU A 23 6.58 -9.95 -7.97
CA GLU A 23 5.82 -10.94 -7.18
C GLU A 23 4.36 -11.03 -7.66
N ILE A 24 3.73 -9.89 -7.98
CA ILE A 24 2.38 -9.85 -8.56
C ILE A 24 2.35 -10.60 -9.90
N ASP A 25 3.28 -10.28 -10.80
CA ASP A 25 3.34 -10.89 -12.13
C ASP A 25 3.62 -12.40 -12.05
N THR A 26 4.49 -12.82 -11.13
CA THR A 26 4.84 -14.24 -10.93
C THR A 26 3.69 -15.04 -10.33
N SER A 27 2.92 -14.44 -9.41
CA SER A 27 1.81 -15.12 -8.74
C SER A 27 0.51 -15.11 -9.53
N HIS A 28 0.37 -14.19 -10.50
CA HIS A 28 -0.89 -13.89 -11.20
C HIS A 28 -2.04 -13.51 -10.27
N ILE A 29 -1.75 -12.98 -9.06
CA ILE A 29 -2.74 -12.50 -8.10
C ILE A 29 -2.66 -10.97 -8.04
N TYR A 30 -3.67 -10.31 -8.59
CA TYR A 30 -3.65 -8.86 -8.82
C TYR A 30 -4.51 -8.04 -7.84
N THR A 31 -5.47 -8.67 -7.13
CA THR A 31 -6.44 -7.99 -6.26
C THR A 31 -7.14 -9.00 -5.33
N ASN A 32 -8.26 -8.62 -4.70
CA ASN A 32 -9.16 -9.46 -3.91
C ASN A 32 -8.45 -10.14 -2.71
N TYR A 33 -7.85 -9.33 -1.84
CA TYR A 33 -7.14 -9.77 -0.62
C TYR A 33 -5.97 -10.73 -0.90
N GLY A 34 -5.22 -10.46 -1.99
CA GLY A 34 -4.03 -11.23 -2.35
C GLY A 34 -2.86 -11.11 -1.37
N PRO A 35 -1.76 -11.86 -1.60
CA PRO A 35 -0.66 -12.00 -0.64
C PRO A 35 0.00 -10.67 -0.23
N ILE A 36 0.18 -9.74 -1.18
CA ILE A 36 0.79 -8.44 -0.88
C ILE A 36 -0.13 -7.57 -0.02
N ASN A 37 -1.46 -7.66 -0.21
CA ASN A 37 -2.41 -6.97 0.64
C ASN A 37 -2.36 -7.49 2.08
N GLN A 38 -2.34 -8.82 2.24
CA GLN A 38 -2.23 -9.45 3.56
C GLN A 38 -0.92 -9.06 4.25
N ARG A 39 0.21 -9.09 3.53
CA ARG A 39 1.51 -8.63 4.05
C ARG A 39 1.46 -7.17 4.49
N PHE A 40 0.76 -6.31 3.75
CA PHE A 40 0.60 -4.90 4.12
C PHE A 40 -0.23 -4.74 5.40
N GLU A 41 -1.35 -5.46 5.51
CA GLU A 41 -2.20 -5.48 6.72
C GLU A 41 -1.43 -6.00 7.94
N GLU A 42 -0.67 -7.09 7.80
CA GLU A 42 0.20 -7.65 8.85
C GLU A 42 1.30 -6.66 9.28
N THR A 43 1.92 -5.97 8.32
CA THR A 43 2.95 -4.96 8.59
C THR A 43 2.35 -3.79 9.37
N ILE A 44 1.13 -3.36 9.03
CA ILE A 44 0.43 -2.29 9.77
C ILE A 44 0.09 -2.76 11.20
N MET A 45 -0.45 -3.97 11.35
CA MET A 45 -0.81 -4.54 12.65
C MET A 45 0.39 -4.62 13.59
N SER A 46 1.52 -5.09 13.08
CA SER A 46 2.76 -5.23 13.85
C SER A 46 3.42 -3.89 14.15
N SER A 47 3.49 -2.99 13.18
CA SER A 47 4.22 -1.72 13.32
C SER A 47 3.46 -0.66 14.12
N PHE A 48 2.12 -0.63 14.03
CA PHE A 48 1.32 0.44 14.61
C PHE A 48 0.34 -0.03 15.69
N PHE A 49 -0.30 -1.19 15.49
CA PHE A 49 -1.38 -1.63 16.39
C PHE A 49 -0.94 -2.62 17.47
N GLN A 50 0.37 -2.92 17.58
CA GLN A 50 0.93 -3.86 18.57
C GLN A 50 0.21 -5.23 18.51
N ASN A 51 -0.19 -5.64 17.30
CA ASN A 51 -0.96 -6.85 17.04
C ASN A 51 -2.29 -6.94 17.82
N ARG A 52 -2.92 -5.80 18.16
CA ARG A 52 -4.23 -5.76 18.82
C ARG A 52 -5.32 -5.29 17.87
N GLY A 53 -6.38 -6.09 17.73
CA GLY A 53 -7.48 -5.84 16.79
C GLY A 53 -7.24 -6.45 15.42
N ALA A 54 -7.85 -5.88 14.39
CA ALA A 54 -7.67 -6.27 13.00
C ALA A 54 -7.86 -5.04 12.09
N VAL A 55 -7.29 -5.10 10.89
CA VAL A 55 -7.43 -4.07 9.85
C VAL A 55 -7.82 -4.72 8.54
N THR A 56 -8.44 -3.94 7.65
CA THR A 56 -8.62 -4.31 6.25
C THR A 56 -8.38 -3.09 5.37
N THR A 57 -7.72 -3.28 4.23
CA THR A 57 -7.62 -2.22 3.23
C THR A 57 -8.97 -2.02 2.52
N VAL A 58 -9.17 -0.79 2.03
CA VAL A 58 -10.30 -0.42 1.18
C VAL A 58 -9.77 0.41 0.02
N ALA A 59 -10.51 0.46 -1.09
CA ALA A 59 -10.07 1.17 -2.29
C ALA A 59 -9.87 2.68 -2.06
N ASN A 60 -10.61 3.27 -1.12
CA ASN A 60 -10.42 4.64 -0.65
C ASN A 60 -11.14 4.84 0.70
N ALA A 61 -10.79 5.92 1.40
CA ALA A 61 -11.33 6.22 2.72
C ALA A 61 -12.83 6.60 2.75
N THR A 62 -13.46 6.94 1.62
CA THR A 62 -14.89 7.24 1.59
C THR A 62 -15.73 5.97 1.65
N LEU A 63 -15.20 4.85 1.15
CA LEU A 63 -15.89 3.55 1.13
C LEU A 63 -15.74 2.72 2.40
N GLY A 64 -14.77 3.05 3.27
CA GLY A 64 -14.39 2.27 4.46
C GLY A 64 -14.74 2.96 5.77
#